data_AF-A0A432HCS8-F1
#
_entry.id   AF-A0A432HCS8-F1
#
_cell.length_a   1.000
_cell.length_b   1.000
_cell.length_c   1.000
_cell.angle_alpha   90.00
_cell.angle_beta   90.00
_cell.angle_gamma   90.00
#
_symmetry.space_group_name_H-M   'P 1'
#
loop_
_entity.id
_entity.type
_entity.pdbx_description
1 polymer ?
#
loop_
_entity_poly.entity_id
_entity_poly.type
_entity_poly.pdbx_seq_one_letter_code
_entity_poly.pdbx_strand_id
1 'polypeptide(L)'
;MPIYSYQAIDSRGRNKKGNIDADTARDARDKLRTQKLRVTDMRKIDAVARGGGKAGRFQLQRKANIRDLAILTRQFSTLLASGVHLSEALTVLVEQIEDRRMEVIFRDIREKIVSGAGLADAFSLHPAYFSDLYINMVRAGEASGNLDEVLLSLSNYLQKQASLRGKISAALTYPAIMV
;
A
#
# COMPACT_ATOMS: atom_id res chain seq x y z
N MET A 1 -6.07 10.79 -9.07
CA MET A 1 -5.27 11.97 -9.52
C MET A 1 -3.80 11.56 -9.69
N PRO A 2 -3.01 12.14 -10.62
CA PRO A 2 -1.61 11.73 -10.81
C PRO A 2 -0.71 12.20 -9.67
N ILE A 3 0.22 11.35 -9.25
CA ILE A 3 1.14 11.64 -8.14
C ILE A 3 2.49 12.08 -8.71
N TYR A 4 3.01 13.21 -8.24
CA TYR A 4 4.34 13.69 -8.62
C TYR A 4 5.32 13.46 -7.48
N SER A 5 6.44 12.79 -7.78
CA SER A 5 7.59 12.77 -6.86
C SER A 5 8.43 14.02 -7.09
N TYR A 6 8.77 14.70 -6.01
CA TYR A 6 9.64 15.87 -6.04
C TYR A 6 10.87 15.68 -5.18
N GLN A 7 12.01 16.11 -5.69
CA GLN A 7 13.20 16.38 -4.90
C GLN A 7 13.38 17.88 -4.86
N ALA A 8 13.20 18.47 -3.68
CA ALA A 8 13.34 19.90 -3.49
C ALA A 8 14.36 20.23 -2.40
N ILE A 9 14.95 21.41 -2.51
CA ILE A 9 15.93 21.95 -1.59
C ILE A 9 15.23 23.02 -0.74
N ASP A 10 15.32 22.87 0.57
CA ASP A 10 14.88 23.87 1.55
C ASP A 10 15.84 25.07 1.55
N SER A 11 15.39 26.23 2.03
CA SER A 11 16.19 27.48 2.10
C SER A 11 17.51 27.34 2.89
N ARG A 12 17.67 26.26 3.67
CA ARG A 12 18.87 25.87 4.42
C ARG A 12 19.75 24.82 3.71
N GLY A 13 19.53 24.54 2.42
CA GLY A 13 20.34 23.61 1.64
C GLY A 13 20.10 22.12 1.91
N ARG A 14 19.03 21.77 2.66
CA ARG A 14 18.68 20.38 2.97
C ARG A 14 17.78 19.80 1.89
N ASN A 15 18.13 18.62 1.38
CA ASN A 15 17.35 17.88 0.40
C ASN A 15 16.11 17.28 1.07
N LYS A 16 14.92 17.72 0.66
CA LYS A 16 13.63 17.16 1.07
C LYS A 16 13.01 16.43 -0.12
N LYS A 17 12.80 15.12 0.05
CA LYS A 17 12.14 14.26 -0.93
C LYS A 17 10.73 13.99 -0.44
N GLY A 18 9.74 14.21 -1.30
CA GLY A 18 8.34 14.01 -0.96
C GLY A 18 7.52 13.77 -2.22
N ASN A 19 6.23 13.48 -2.03
CA ASN A 19 5.29 13.40 -3.14
C ASN A 19 4.21 14.42 -2.92
N ILE A 20 3.67 14.92 -4.01
CA ILE A 20 2.60 15.90 -3.97
C ILE A 20 1.53 15.51 -4.98
N ASP A 21 0.29 15.58 -4.51
CA ASP A 21 -0.89 15.38 -5.34
C ASP A 21 -1.13 16.67 -6.13
N ALA A 22 -1.07 16.56 -7.44
CA ALA A 22 -1.25 17.69 -8.34
C ALA A 22 -1.84 17.22 -9.66
N ASP A 23 -2.81 17.96 -10.19
CA ASP A 23 -3.47 17.57 -11.44
C ASP A 23 -2.56 17.77 -12.65
N THR A 24 -1.60 18.68 -12.54
CA THR A 24 -0.58 18.95 -13.57
C THR A 24 0.79 19.19 -12.95
N ALA A 25 1.86 18.96 -13.72
CA ALA A 25 3.23 19.27 -13.30
C ALA A 25 3.43 20.76 -12.95
N ARG A 26 2.55 21.64 -13.44
CA ARG A 26 2.52 23.07 -13.12
C ARG A 26 1.93 23.30 -11.73
N ASP A 27 0.78 22.68 -11.44
CA ASP A 27 0.15 22.69 -10.11
C ASP A 27 1.06 22.10 -9.02
N ALA A 28 1.82 21.04 -9.34
CA ALA A 28 2.82 20.47 -8.43
C ALA A 28 3.92 21.47 -8.06
N ARG A 29 4.43 22.24 -9.04
CA ARG A 29 5.44 23.28 -8.81
C ARG A 29 4.88 24.44 -8.00
N ASP A 30 3.65 24.85 -8.29
CA ASP A 30 3.01 25.98 -7.61
C ASP A 30 2.77 25.64 -6.13
N LYS A 31 2.27 24.43 -5.83
CA LYS A 31 2.12 23.95 -4.44
C LYS A 31 3.46 23.84 -3.69
N LEU A 32 4.52 23.40 -4.36
CA LEU A 32 5.87 23.31 -3.76
C LEU A 32 6.52 24.69 -3.57
N ARG A 33 6.22 25.65 -4.44
CA ARG A 33 6.68 27.04 -4.31
C ARG A 33 6.02 27.73 -3.11
N THR A 34 4.74 27.48 -2.84
CA THR A 34 4.03 27.99 -1.65
C THR A 34 4.69 27.48 -0.35
N GLN A 35 5.31 26.29 -0.39
CA GLN A 35 6.06 25.72 0.74
C GLN A 35 7.52 26.19 0.83
N LYS A 36 7.94 27.21 0.05
CA LYS A 36 9.31 27.74 0.00
C LYS A 36 10.40 26.71 -0.38
N LEU A 37 10.01 25.64 -1.08
CA LEU A 37 10.91 24.57 -1.52
C LEU A 37 11.31 24.78 -3.00
N ARG A 38 12.61 24.83 -3.32
CA ARG A 38 13.08 24.92 -4.72
C ARG A 38 13.23 23.52 -5.30
N VAL A 39 12.50 23.22 -6.37
CA VAL A 39 12.45 21.88 -6.96
C VAL A 39 13.62 21.67 -7.92
N THR A 40 14.44 20.64 -7.68
CA THR A 40 15.63 20.31 -8.47
C THR A 40 15.36 19.20 -9.47
N ASP A 41 14.44 18.28 -9.17
CA ASP A 41 14.01 17.22 -10.08
C ASP A 41 12.53 16.85 -9.80
N MET A 42 11.76 16.63 -10.86
CA MET A 42 10.36 16.20 -10.78
C MET A 42 10.09 15.05 -11.73
N ARG A 43 9.63 13.93 -11.17
CA ARG A 43 9.24 12.76 -11.95
C ARG A 43 7.77 12.45 -11.71
N LYS A 44 6.98 12.50 -12.80
CA LYS A 44 5.59 12.04 -12.82
C LYS A 44 5.60 10.53 -12.52
N ILE A 45 4.86 10.13 -11.50
CA ILE A 45 4.60 8.71 -11.24
C ILE A 45 3.21 8.46 -11.80
N ASP A 46 3.17 7.96 -13.03
CA ASP A 46 1.92 7.47 -13.60
C ASP A 46 1.51 6.21 -12.84
N ALA A 47 0.43 6.31 -12.08
CA ALA A 47 -0.28 5.15 -11.56
C ALA A 47 -0.66 4.29 -12.78
N VAL A 48 -0.04 3.12 -12.89
CA VAL A 48 -0.33 2.08 -13.88
C VAL A 48 0.04 2.44 -15.34
N ALA A 49 1.33 2.63 -15.62
CA ALA A 49 1.85 2.41 -16.97
C ALA A 49 2.30 0.94 -17.14
N ARG A 50 1.47 0.16 -17.85
CA ARG A 50 1.84 -1.15 -18.42
C ARG A 50 3.09 -0.99 -19.29
N GLY A 51 3.92 -2.04 -19.29
CA GLY A 51 5.28 -2.05 -19.81
C GLY A 51 5.47 -1.63 -21.26
N GLY A 52 6.66 -1.10 -21.51
CA GLY A 52 7.20 -0.80 -22.83
C GLY A 52 8.55 -0.11 -22.70
N GLY A 53 9.63 -0.89 -22.58
CA GLY A 53 10.98 -0.34 -22.53
C GLY A 53 12.03 -1.41 -22.22
N LYS A 54 12.70 -1.89 -23.27
CA LYS A 54 13.78 -2.88 -23.24
C LYS A 54 14.92 -2.45 -22.30
N ALA A 55 15.03 -3.07 -21.14
CA ALA A 55 16.28 -3.20 -20.40
C ALA A 55 16.14 -4.35 -19.40
N GLY A 56 16.85 -5.45 -19.67
CA GLY A 56 16.93 -6.59 -18.75
C GLY A 56 17.55 -6.16 -17.43
N ARG A 57 16.71 -5.97 -16.41
CA ARG A 57 17.04 -6.18 -15.00
C ARG A 57 15.83 -6.85 -14.42
N PHE A 58 16.02 -8.02 -13.83
CA PHE A 58 15.04 -8.69 -12.98
C PHE A 58 14.41 -7.65 -12.05
N GLN A 59 13.25 -7.13 -12.43
CA GLN A 59 12.46 -6.28 -11.58
C GLN A 59 11.74 -7.26 -10.67
N LEU A 60 12.50 -7.76 -9.70
CA LEU A 60 12.01 -8.59 -8.62
C LEU A 60 10.91 -7.76 -7.95
N GLN A 61 9.67 -8.02 -8.34
CA GLN A 61 8.50 -7.41 -7.75
C GLN A 61 8.55 -7.84 -6.29
N ARG A 62 9.08 -6.94 -5.46
CA ARG A 62 9.29 -7.20 -4.04
C ARG A 62 7.90 -7.42 -3.46
N LYS A 63 7.58 -8.69 -3.22
CA LYS A 63 6.30 -9.15 -2.69
C LYS A 63 6.05 -8.43 -1.36
N ALA A 64 4.79 -8.10 -1.10
CA ALA A 64 4.37 -7.47 0.15
C ALA A 64 4.98 -8.19 1.35
N ASN A 65 5.48 -7.43 2.33
CA ASN A 65 5.83 -8.01 3.60
C ASN A 65 4.54 -8.52 4.27
N ILE A 66 4.42 -9.84 4.40
CA ILE A 66 3.22 -10.50 4.95
C ILE A 66 2.93 -10.00 6.36
N ARG A 67 3.97 -9.64 7.13
CA ARG A 67 3.80 -9.09 8.48
C ARG A 67 3.06 -7.75 8.46
N ASP A 68 3.46 -6.85 7.57
CA ASP A 68 2.87 -5.51 7.48
C ASP A 68 1.43 -5.60 6.99
N LEU A 69 1.18 -6.46 5.99
CA LEU A 69 -0.18 -6.76 5.53
C LEU A 69 -1.06 -7.32 6.66
N ALA A 70 -0.51 -8.17 7.53
CA ALA A 70 -1.24 -8.73 8.67
C ALA A 70 -1.64 -7.66 9.69
N ILE A 71 -0.73 -6.73 9.98
CA ILE A 71 -0.98 -5.60 10.90
C ILE A 71 -2.05 -4.68 10.32
N LEU A 72 -1.93 -4.30 9.05
CA LEU A 72 -2.92 -3.45 8.37
C LEU A 72 -4.29 -4.11 8.32
N THR A 73 -4.36 -5.41 8.01
CA THR A 73 -5.62 -6.16 8.00
C THR A 73 -6.25 -6.21 9.39
N ARG A 74 -5.44 -6.34 10.47
CA ARG A 74 -5.92 -6.30 11.85
C ARG A 74 -6.48 -4.92 12.21
N GLN A 75 -5.74 -3.86 11.89
CA GLN A 75 -6.19 -2.48 12.12
C GLN A 75 -7.49 -2.20 11.37
N PHE A 76 -7.62 -2.69 10.14
CA PHE A 76 -8.83 -2.55 9.36
C PHE A 76 -10.03 -3.23 10.03
N SER A 77 -9.86 -4.49 10.45
CA SER A 77 -10.86 -5.22 11.21
C SER A 77 -11.29 -4.46 12.48
N THR A 78 -10.34 -3.93 13.25
CA THR A 78 -10.64 -3.15 14.47
C THR A 78 -11.47 -1.90 14.17
N LEU A 79 -11.12 -1.16 13.10
CA LEU A 79 -11.86 0.04 12.71
C LEU A 79 -13.31 -0.32 12.32
N LEU A 80 -13.50 -1.36 11.50
CA LEU A 80 -14.84 -1.79 11.11
C LEU A 80 -15.65 -2.32 12.29
N ALA A 81 -15.03 -3.09 13.19
CA ALA A 81 -15.66 -3.57 14.42
C ALA A 81 -16.10 -2.43 15.35
N SER A 82 -15.43 -1.27 15.28
CA SER A 82 -15.83 -0.06 16.02
C SER A 82 -16.98 0.72 15.37
N GLY A 83 -17.54 0.23 14.27
CA GLY A 83 -18.64 0.87 13.54
C GLY A 83 -18.18 1.97 12.60
N VAL A 84 -16.88 2.13 12.36
CA VAL A 84 -16.36 3.11 11.39
C VAL A 84 -16.73 2.68 9.98
N HIS A 85 -17.21 3.62 9.17
CA HIS A 85 -17.56 3.36 7.79
C HIS A 85 -16.35 2.88 6.98
N LEU A 86 -16.58 1.98 6.02
CA LEU A 86 -15.54 1.35 5.21
C LEU A 86 -14.57 2.35 4.55
N SER A 87 -15.10 3.41 3.94
CA SER A 87 -14.33 4.45 3.27
C SER A 87 -13.48 5.29 4.24
N GLU A 88 -14.00 5.56 5.43
CA GLU A 88 -13.30 6.29 6.48
C GLU A 88 -12.20 5.42 7.10
N ALA A 89 -12.48 4.15 7.37
CA ALA A 89 -11.49 3.19 7.86
C ALA A 89 -10.31 3.06 6.88
N LEU A 90 -10.57 2.99 5.57
CA LEU A 90 -9.52 3.01 4.55
C LEU A 90 -8.73 4.33 4.52
N THR A 91 -9.37 5.46 4.80
CA THR A 91 -8.69 6.76 4.88
C THR A 91 -7.69 6.78 6.05
N VAL A 92 -8.14 6.36 7.23
CA VAL A 92 -7.28 6.24 8.43
C VAL A 92 -6.12 5.28 8.18
N LEU A 93 -6.37 4.12 7.55
CA LEU A 93 -5.30 3.17 7.23
C LEU A 93 -4.26 3.75 6.29
N VAL A 94 -4.68 4.44 5.22
CA VAL A 94 -3.76 5.06 4.27
C VAL A 94 -2.82 6.04 4.96
N GLU A 95 -3.30 6.82 5.93
CA GLU A 95 -2.49 7.78 6.68
C GLU A 95 -1.46 7.11 7.62
N GLN A 96 -1.69 5.87 8.02
CA GLN A 96 -0.82 5.11 8.93
C GLN A 96 0.21 4.22 8.21
N ILE A 97 0.10 4.03 6.89
CA ILE A 97 1.01 3.16 6.16
C ILE A 97 2.37 3.83 5.94
N GLU A 98 3.44 3.22 6.45
CA GLU A 98 4.81 3.68 6.22
C GLU A 98 5.39 3.21 4.87
N ASP A 99 5.00 2.00 4.41
CA ASP A 99 5.45 1.48 3.11
C ASP A 99 4.69 2.18 1.97
N ARG A 100 5.40 3.07 1.28
CA ARG A 100 4.88 3.84 0.15
C ARG A 100 4.21 3.02 -0.96
N ARG A 101 4.66 1.79 -1.24
CA ARG A 101 3.99 0.96 -2.26
C ARG A 101 2.64 0.47 -1.74
N MET A 102 2.61 0.06 -0.48
CA MET A 102 1.38 -0.34 0.18
C MET A 102 0.41 0.84 0.30
N GLU A 103 0.92 2.04 0.59
CA GLU A 103 0.13 3.26 0.66
C GLU A 103 -0.56 3.56 -0.68
N VAL A 104 0.18 3.47 -1.79
CA VAL A 104 -0.38 3.68 -3.15
C VAL A 104 -1.47 2.65 -3.46
N ILE A 105 -1.29 1.40 -3.05
CA ILE A 105 -2.27 0.33 -3.26
C ILE A 105 -3.54 0.60 -2.47
N PHE A 106 -3.42 0.90 -1.17
CA PHE A 106 -4.59 1.21 -0.33
C PHE A 106 -5.29 2.50 -0.75
N ARG A 107 -4.57 3.49 -1.32
CA ARG A 107 -5.16 4.67 -1.94
C ARG A 107 -6.01 4.32 -3.17
N ASP A 108 -5.49 3.49 -4.08
CA ASP A 108 -6.24 3.03 -5.26
C ASP A 108 -7.50 2.25 -4.82
N ILE A 109 -7.36 1.33 -3.86
CA ILE A 109 -8.49 0.59 -3.28
C ILE A 109 -9.54 1.55 -2.72
N ARG A 110 -9.14 2.55 -1.94
CA ARG A 110 -10.05 3.56 -1.39
C ARG A 110 -10.77 4.32 -2.51
N GLU A 111 -10.06 4.75 -3.56
CA GLU A 111 -10.68 5.41 -4.71
C GLU A 111 -11.74 4.51 -5.38
N LYS A 112 -11.47 3.20 -5.52
CA LYS A 112 -12.46 2.24 -6.05
C LYS A 112 -13.69 2.13 -5.16
N ILE A 113 -13.52 2.00 -3.86
CA ILE A 113 -14.62 1.93 -2.90
C ILE A 113 -15.47 3.21 -2.94
N VAL A 114 -14.83 4.38 -2.95
CA VAL A 114 -15.53 5.67 -3.05
C VAL A 114 -16.30 5.80 -4.37
N SER A 115 -15.80 5.20 -5.45
CA SER A 115 -16.51 5.13 -6.74
C SER A 115 -17.64 4.09 -6.78
N GLY A 116 -17.88 3.34 -5.70
CA GLY A 116 -18.94 2.35 -5.58
C GLY A 116 -18.56 0.93 -5.98
N ALA A 117 -17.27 0.64 -6.20
CA ALA A 117 -16.83 -0.73 -6.42
C ALA A 117 -16.86 -1.54 -5.11
N GLY A 118 -17.07 -2.85 -5.22
CA GLY A 118 -16.95 -3.77 -4.08
C GLY A 118 -15.51 -3.89 -3.57
N LEU A 119 -15.35 -4.19 -2.29
CA LEU A 119 -14.05 -4.30 -1.64
C LEU A 119 -13.25 -5.48 -2.17
N ALA A 120 -13.89 -6.63 -2.37
CA ALA A 120 -13.22 -7.79 -2.95
C ALA A 120 -12.69 -7.49 -4.35
N ASP A 121 -13.47 -6.76 -5.15
CA ASP A 121 -13.10 -6.41 -6.52
C ASP A 121 -11.96 -5.39 -6.53
N ALA A 122 -11.97 -4.41 -5.61
CA ALA A 122 -10.86 -3.48 -5.43
C ALA A 122 -9.56 -4.19 -5.04
N PHE A 123 -9.60 -5.16 -4.11
CA PHE A 123 -8.42 -5.97 -3.77
C PHE A 123 -7.93 -6.84 -4.94
N SER A 124 -8.84 -7.34 -5.78
CA SER A 124 -8.51 -8.20 -6.92
C SER A 124 -7.63 -7.52 -7.97
N LEU A 125 -7.62 -6.18 -8.02
CA LEU A 125 -6.74 -5.40 -8.90
C LEU A 125 -5.26 -5.48 -8.50
N HIS A 126 -4.95 -5.98 -7.29
CA HIS A 126 -3.60 -6.05 -6.74
C HIS A 126 -3.19 -7.49 -6.34
N PRO A 127 -3.18 -8.47 -7.27
CA PRO A 127 -2.92 -9.89 -6.97
C PRO A 127 -1.49 -10.18 -6.48
N ALA A 128 -0.56 -9.25 -6.67
CA ALA A 128 0.80 -9.36 -6.12
C ALA A 128 0.84 -9.21 -4.59
N TYR A 129 -0.20 -8.63 -3.99
CA TYR A 129 -0.30 -8.31 -2.57
C TYR A 129 -1.39 -9.13 -1.88
N PHE A 130 -2.53 -9.33 -2.53
CA PHE A 130 -3.66 -10.10 -2.01
C PHE A 130 -3.78 -11.43 -2.74
N SER A 131 -3.77 -12.54 -1.99
CA SER A 131 -3.96 -13.87 -2.56
C SER A 131 -5.43 -14.10 -2.92
N ASP A 132 -5.69 -15.08 -3.79
CA ASP A 132 -7.06 -15.48 -4.13
C ASP A 132 -7.88 -15.86 -2.89
N LEU A 133 -7.24 -16.52 -1.91
CA LEU A 133 -7.87 -16.81 -0.62
C LEU A 133 -8.29 -15.54 0.12
N TYR A 134 -7.43 -14.52 0.15
CA TYR A 134 -7.74 -13.24 0.79
C TYR A 134 -8.94 -12.58 0.12
N ILE A 135 -8.92 -12.49 -1.22
CA ILE A 135 -9.98 -11.86 -2.01
C ILE A 135 -11.31 -12.61 -1.84
N ASN A 136 -11.30 -13.93 -1.90
CA ASN A 136 -12.52 -14.75 -1.77
C ASN A 136 -13.12 -14.68 -0.37
N MET A 137 -12.28 -14.64 0.68
CA MET A 137 -12.73 -14.43 2.05
C MET A 137 -13.39 -13.05 2.19
N VAL A 138 -12.73 -11.99 1.70
CA VAL A 138 -13.31 -10.64 1.71
C VAL A 138 -14.63 -10.61 0.95
N ARG A 139 -14.73 -11.27 -0.21
CA ARG A 139 -15.99 -11.35 -0.97
C ARG A 139 -17.11 -11.99 -0.15
N ALA A 140 -16.81 -13.07 0.56
CA ALA A 140 -17.78 -13.72 1.45
C ALA A 140 -18.17 -12.80 2.64
N GLY A 141 -17.21 -12.09 3.22
CA GLY A 141 -17.45 -11.12 4.30
C GLY A 141 -18.28 -9.92 3.85
N GLU A 142 -18.03 -9.42 2.65
CA GLU A 142 -18.78 -8.32 2.04
C GLU A 142 -20.22 -8.73 1.73
N ALA A 143 -20.43 -9.93 1.18
CA ALA A 143 -21.77 -10.45 0.88
C ALA A 143 -22.60 -10.80 2.14
N SER A 144 -21.93 -11.18 3.23
CA SER A 144 -22.58 -11.54 4.51
C SER A 144 -22.69 -10.38 5.49
N GLY A 145 -22.04 -9.25 5.23
CA GLY A 145 -21.99 -8.10 6.14
C GLY A 145 -21.03 -8.25 7.32
N ASN A 146 -20.30 -9.36 7.43
CA ASN A 146 -19.43 -9.70 8.57
C ASN A 146 -17.94 -9.46 8.23
N LEU A 147 -17.66 -8.30 7.63
CA LEU A 147 -16.34 -7.99 7.10
C LEU A 147 -15.28 -7.84 8.20
N ASP A 148 -15.67 -7.31 9.35
CA ASP A 148 -14.85 -7.17 10.55
C ASP A 148 -14.32 -8.52 11.06
N GLU A 149 -15.18 -9.53 11.21
CA GLU A 149 -14.82 -10.89 11.63
C GLU A 149 -13.93 -11.59 10.58
N VAL A 150 -14.27 -11.43 9.31
CA VAL A 150 -13.50 -12.01 8.20
C VAL A 150 -12.10 -11.42 8.13
N LEU A 151 -11.96 -10.10 8.25
CA LEU A 151 -10.66 -9.43 8.28
C LEU A 151 -9.87 -9.82 9.53
N LEU A 152 -10.52 -10.02 10.68
CA LEU A 152 -9.85 -10.53 11.88
C LEU A 152 -9.26 -11.92 11.63
N SER A 153 -10.04 -12.82 11.04
CA SER A 153 -9.59 -14.16 10.66
C SER A 153 -8.43 -14.12 9.66
N LEU A 154 -8.52 -13.26 8.64
CA LEU A 154 -7.44 -13.03 7.66
C LEU A 154 -6.17 -12.50 8.34
N SER A 155 -6.29 -11.56 9.28
CA SER A 155 -5.13 -11.03 10.01
C SER A 155 -4.42 -12.13 10.79
N ASN A 156 -5.18 -13.00 11.48
CA ASN A 156 -4.64 -14.11 12.25
C ASN A 156 -3.96 -15.15 11.34
N TYR A 157 -4.55 -15.42 10.17
CA TYR A 157 -3.97 -16.28 9.14
C TYR A 157 -2.62 -15.72 8.64
N LEU A 158 -2.58 -14.44 8.28
CA LEU A 158 -1.36 -13.79 7.78
C LEU A 158 -0.27 -13.73 8.86
N GLN A 159 -0.62 -13.47 10.13
CA GLN A 159 0.32 -13.51 11.25
C GLN A 159 0.93 -14.90 11.42
N LYS A 160 0.10 -15.96 11.39
CA LYS A 160 0.58 -17.35 11.44
C LYS A 160 1.52 -17.66 10.28
N GLN A 161 1.15 -17.26 9.06
CA GLN A 161 1.98 -17.44 7.87
C GLN A 161 3.34 -16.71 7.97
N ALA A 162 3.34 -15.46 8.45
CA ALA A 162 4.56 -14.70 8.68
C ALA A 162 5.46 -15.34 9.74
N SER A 163 4.86 -15.83 10.84
CA SER A 163 5.59 -16.50 11.92
C SER A 163 6.26 -17.80 11.43
N LEU A 164 5.54 -18.60 10.63
CA LEU A 164 6.05 -19.86 10.11
C LEU A 164 7.21 -19.62 9.15
N ARG A 165 7.08 -18.66 8.23
CA ARG A 165 8.17 -18.25 7.33
C ARG A 165 9.39 -17.75 8.10
N GLY A 166 9.17 -16.95 9.15
CA GLY A 166 10.23 -16.49 10.04
C GLY A 166 10.99 -17.65 10.69
N LYS A 167 10.28 -18.61 11.27
CA LYS A 167 10.88 -19.81 11.88
C LYS A 167 11.68 -20.65 10.88
N ILE A 168 11.12 -20.89 9.70
CA ILE A 168 11.81 -21.64 8.63
C ILE A 168 13.08 -20.89 8.21
N SER A 169 12.99 -19.58 7.99
CA SER A 169 14.16 -18.78 7.61
C SER A 169 15.24 -18.81 8.70
N ALA A 170 14.88 -18.67 9.97
CA ALA A 170 15.84 -18.71 11.08
C ALA A 170 16.51 -20.09 11.21
N ALA A 171 15.75 -21.17 11.06
CA ALA A 171 16.27 -22.54 11.11
C ALA A 171 17.25 -22.85 9.97
N LEU A 172 17.08 -22.22 8.80
CA LEU A 172 17.98 -22.39 7.65
C LEU A 172 19.18 -21.43 7.67
N THR A 173 19.02 -20.25 8.28
CA THR A 173 20.11 -19.27 8.41
C THR A 173 21.20 -19.76 9.36
N TYR A 174 20.84 -20.43 10.46
CA TYR A 174 21.82 -20.88 11.46
C TYR A 174 22.84 -21.89 10.90
N PRO A 175 22.44 -22.96 10.17
CA PRO A 175 23.39 -23.86 9.49
C PRO A 175 24.26 -23.17 8.43
N ALA A 176 23.73 -22.17 7.71
CA ALA A 176 24.48 -21.48 6.65
C ALA A 176 25.57 -20.54 7.16
N ILE A 177 25.49 -20.10 8.43
CA ILE A 177 26.52 -19.25 9.08
C ILE A 177 27.57 -20.11 9.79
N MET A 178 27.23 -21.34 10.17
CA MET A 178 28.09 -22.22 10.97
C MET A 178 28.96 -23.17 10.11
N VAL A 179 29.06 -22.96 8.79
CA VAL A 179 29.89 -23.75 7.86
C VAL A 179 30.95 -22.86 7.21
#